data_AF-A0A970M7Z7-F1
#
_entry.id   AF-A0A970M7Z7-F1
#
_cell.length_a   1.000
_cell.length_b   1.000
_cell.length_c   1.000
_cell.angle_alpha   90.00
_cell.angle_beta   90.00
_cell.angle_gamma   90.00
#
_symmetry.space_group_name_H-M   'P 1'
#
loop_
_entity.id
_entity.type
_entity.pdbx_description
1 polymer ?
#
loop_
_entity_poly.entity_id
_entity_poly.type
_entity_poly.pdbx_seq_one_letter_code
_entity_poly.pdbx_strand_id
1 'polypeptide(L)'
;MKETVTFKLHRLLLLFLLASVASCEPDVVSVHLLSYDPQSDRYIFQVEEITTLENISRLEGRATRLIAGTRLTLDYEKGEIRWQSVGSPVAMGYIRHRGVIYPEDYASMVMAAAYRNIELSMRFFEDSGMPQNLLPPLDTYYEAGIRIVDTAYGDDKKKHLEKDNVFYLPINERDRGFYVLPFSLFQTLPLAANTGIMAHEYTHAVFDQLVYTPLKGAFYSQWPLYNELSALNEGVADAFAVLITGDPRFMRHSITPEWQRDASKE
;
A
#
# COMPACT_ATOMS: atom_id res chain seq x y z
N MET A 1 38.53 25.62 64.15
CA MET A 1 38.62 24.26 63.58
C MET A 1 37.19 23.75 63.41
N LYS A 2 36.73 23.62 62.16
CA LYS A 2 36.27 22.36 61.52
C LYS A 2 35.04 21.75 62.21
N GLU A 3 33.90 21.47 61.58
CA GLU A 3 33.58 21.22 60.17
C GLU A 3 32.06 21.34 59.98
N THR A 4 31.68 21.74 58.76
CA THR A 4 30.32 21.94 58.27
C THR A 4 29.69 20.59 57.89
N VAL A 5 28.48 20.28 58.37
CA VAL A 5 27.68 19.15 57.86
C VAL A 5 26.38 19.69 57.28
N THR A 6 26.44 20.05 56.00
CA THR A 6 25.30 20.30 55.11
C THR A 6 25.26 19.16 54.11
N PHE A 7 24.40 18.16 54.26
CA PHE A 7 24.15 17.24 53.14
C PHE A 7 22.75 16.60 53.16
N LYS A 8 22.00 16.93 52.09
CA LYS A 8 20.99 16.12 51.39
C LYS A 8 19.70 15.75 52.15
N LEU A 9 18.73 16.65 52.09
CA LEU A 9 17.31 16.29 52.25
C LEU A 9 16.42 16.96 51.18
N HIS A 10 16.83 16.97 49.91
CA HIS A 10 16.05 17.56 48.80
C HIS A 10 16.16 16.78 47.47
N ARG A 11 16.56 15.50 47.49
CA ARG A 11 16.67 14.66 46.28
C ARG A 11 15.80 13.39 46.31
N LEU A 12 14.77 13.36 47.15
CA LEU A 12 13.86 12.21 47.24
C LEU A 12 12.42 12.52 46.77
N LEU A 13 12.22 13.59 45.99
CA LEU A 13 10.90 14.00 45.50
C LEU A 13 10.90 14.35 44.00
N LEU A 14 11.76 13.69 43.22
CA LEU A 14 11.81 13.80 41.75
C LEU A 14 11.96 12.41 41.11
N LEU A 15 11.28 11.45 41.71
CA LEU A 15 11.04 10.10 41.19
C LEU A 15 9.53 9.86 41.06
N PHE A 16 8.79 10.93 40.76
CA PHE A 16 7.41 10.88 40.31
C PHE A 16 7.41 11.02 38.78
N LEU A 17 6.97 9.97 38.10
CA LEU A 17 6.36 10.00 36.77
C LEU A 17 7.22 10.53 35.61
N LEU A 18 8.33 9.86 35.35
CA LEU A 18 8.68 9.49 33.97
C LEU A 18 8.50 7.98 33.83
N ALA A 19 7.32 7.49 34.25
CA ALA A 19 6.73 6.36 33.58
C ALA A 19 6.44 6.88 32.18
N SER A 20 7.40 6.68 31.29
CA SER A 20 7.17 6.64 29.86
C SER A 20 5.99 5.69 29.69
N VAL A 21 4.79 6.25 29.62
CA VAL A 21 3.74 5.69 28.80
C VAL A 21 4.36 5.63 27.42
N ALA A 22 5.08 4.54 27.17
CA ALA A 22 4.97 3.86 25.90
C ALA A 22 3.46 3.71 25.74
N SER A 23 2.85 4.70 25.09
CA SER A 23 1.51 4.60 24.56
C SER A 23 1.64 3.48 23.56
N CYS A 24 1.49 2.25 24.05
CA CYS A 24 1.23 1.09 23.22
C CYS A 24 -0.01 1.52 22.46
N GLU A 25 0.16 1.81 21.18
CA GLU A 25 -0.96 2.13 20.33
C GLU A 25 -1.94 0.95 20.47
N PRO A 26 -3.26 1.21 20.64
CA PRO A 26 -4.19 0.12 20.88
C PRO A 26 -4.09 -0.92 19.77
N ASP A 27 -4.23 -2.21 20.12
CA ASP A 27 -4.17 -3.34 19.18
C ASP A 27 -5.13 -3.19 17.97
N VAL A 28 -6.13 -2.30 18.11
CA VAL A 28 -7.06 -1.90 17.06
C VAL A 28 -7.13 -0.37 17.00
N VAL A 29 -6.95 0.18 15.81
CA VAL A 29 -7.08 1.60 15.53
C VAL A 29 -8.35 1.84 14.71
N SER A 30 -9.30 2.59 15.28
CA SER A 30 -10.49 3.03 14.53
C SER A 30 -10.18 4.28 13.72
N VAL A 31 -10.41 4.24 12.40
CA VAL A 31 -10.14 5.34 11.47
C VAL A 31 -11.41 5.69 10.69
N HIS A 32 -11.77 6.96 10.65
CA HIS A 32 -12.86 7.46 9.82
C HIS A 32 -12.35 7.74 8.41
N LEU A 33 -12.67 6.86 7.46
CA LEU A 33 -12.16 6.91 6.09
C LEU A 33 -13.22 6.50 5.07
N LEU A 34 -12.90 6.70 3.80
CA LEU A 34 -13.77 6.36 2.68
C LEU A 34 -13.65 4.85 2.39
N SER A 35 -14.74 4.10 2.57
CA SER A 35 -14.78 2.65 2.33
C SER A 35 -15.99 2.25 1.48
N TYR A 36 -15.85 1.14 0.75
CA TYR A 36 -16.93 0.59 -0.09
C TYR A 36 -18.05 0.01 0.79
N ASP A 37 -19.29 0.45 0.55
CA ASP A 37 -20.50 -0.15 1.10
C ASP A 37 -21.21 -0.99 0.03
N PRO A 38 -21.20 -2.33 0.14
CA PRO A 38 -21.88 -3.22 -0.80
C PRO A 38 -23.40 -3.04 -0.84
N GLN A 39 -24.03 -2.56 0.24
CA GLN A 39 -25.50 -2.41 0.28
C GLN A 39 -25.97 -1.26 -0.60
N SER A 40 -25.23 -0.16 -0.58
CA SER A 40 -25.57 1.04 -1.34
C SER A 40 -24.75 1.22 -2.62
N ASP A 41 -23.89 0.24 -2.93
CA ASP A 41 -23.02 0.14 -4.11
C ASP A 41 -22.21 1.43 -4.37
N ARG A 42 -21.60 1.96 -3.31
CA ARG A 42 -20.85 3.22 -3.37
C ARG A 42 -19.81 3.29 -2.26
N TYR A 43 -18.88 4.22 -2.41
CA TYR A 43 -17.96 4.59 -1.33
C TYR A 43 -18.60 5.64 -0.42
N ILE A 44 -18.59 5.40 0.89
CA ILE A 44 -19.08 6.32 1.91
C ILE A 44 -18.04 6.44 3.04
N PHE A 45 -18.09 7.53 3.79
CA PHE A 45 -17.27 7.67 4.99
C PHE A 45 -17.82 6.78 6.10
N GLN A 46 -16.96 5.93 6.65
CA GLN A 46 -17.27 4.99 7.72
C GLN A 46 -16.13 4.95 8.73
N VAL A 47 -16.42 4.49 9.94
CA VAL A 47 -15.38 4.15 10.90
C VAL A 47 -14.97 2.71 10.65
N GLU A 48 -13.73 2.51 10.24
CA GLU A 48 -13.12 1.22 9.96
C GLU A 48 -12.11 0.89 11.05
N GLU A 49 -11.96 -0.40 11.36
CA GLU A 49 -10.95 -0.89 12.30
C GLU A 49 -9.74 -1.38 11.53
N ILE A 50 -8.56 -0.92 11.94
CA ILE A 50 -7.26 -1.36 11.43
C ILE A 50 -6.53 -2.07 12.58
N THR A 51 -6.26 -3.36 12.41
CA THR A 51 -5.77 -4.23 13.50
C THR A 51 -4.27 -4.54 13.44
N THR A 52 -3.59 -4.07 12.41
CA THR A 52 -2.17 -4.36 12.15
C THR A 52 -1.29 -3.13 12.15
N LEU A 53 -1.89 -1.97 12.36
CA LEU A 53 -1.20 -0.69 12.34
C LEU A 53 -0.43 -0.49 13.64
N GLU A 54 0.88 -0.31 13.52
CA GLU A 54 1.79 -0.14 14.66
C GLU A 54 2.19 1.33 14.87
N ASN A 55 2.08 2.15 13.82
CA ASN A 55 2.37 3.57 13.85
C ASN A 55 1.42 4.35 12.92
N ILE A 56 0.40 4.99 13.50
CA ILE A 56 -0.56 5.79 12.73
C ILE A 56 0.08 6.98 12.00
N SER A 57 1.04 7.67 12.62
CA SER A 57 1.65 8.87 12.03
C SER A 57 2.46 8.55 10.78
N ARG A 58 2.94 7.31 10.65
CA ARG A 58 3.74 6.82 9.52
C ARG A 58 3.01 5.84 8.62
N LEU A 59 1.78 5.45 8.98
CA LEU A 59 1.03 4.39 8.31
C LEU A 59 1.90 3.16 8.08
N GLU A 60 2.46 2.66 9.18
CA GLU A 60 3.40 1.55 9.22
C GLU A 60 2.88 0.47 10.17
N GLY A 61 2.94 -0.78 9.72
CA GLY A 61 2.59 -1.94 10.53
C GLY A 61 2.74 -3.23 9.73
N ARG A 62 2.10 -4.30 10.20
CA ARG A 62 2.28 -5.65 9.63
C ARG A 62 1.77 -5.77 8.19
N ALA A 63 0.72 -5.04 7.81
CA ALA A 63 0.17 -5.10 6.47
C ALA A 63 1.09 -4.47 5.42
N THR A 64 1.58 -3.26 5.70
CA THR A 64 2.45 -2.49 4.80
C THR A 64 3.11 -1.34 5.53
N ARG A 65 4.10 -0.71 4.88
CA ARG A 65 4.68 0.57 5.29
C ARG A 65 4.57 1.56 4.14
N LEU A 66 3.95 2.71 4.39
CA LEU A 66 3.82 3.74 3.37
C LEU A 66 5.06 4.63 3.28
N ILE A 67 5.54 4.82 2.05
CA ILE A 67 6.73 5.61 1.71
C ILE A 67 6.34 6.66 0.67
N ALA A 68 6.73 7.92 0.86
CA ALA A 68 6.53 8.99 -0.12
C ALA A 68 7.85 9.53 -0.69
N GLY A 69 7.77 10.23 -1.83
CA GLY A 69 8.93 10.87 -2.47
C GLY A 69 9.83 9.91 -3.25
N THR A 70 9.32 8.70 -3.53
CA THR A 70 9.97 7.70 -4.36
C THR A 70 10.06 8.16 -5.80
N ARG A 71 11.24 7.97 -6.40
CA ARG A 71 11.48 8.25 -7.82
C ARG A 71 12.34 7.14 -8.41
N LEU A 72 11.84 6.50 -9.45
CA LEU A 72 12.55 5.45 -10.17
C LEU A 72 12.32 5.53 -11.68
N THR A 73 13.20 4.88 -12.43
CA THR A 73 13.05 4.67 -13.86
C THR A 73 13.00 3.17 -14.15
N LEU A 74 11.94 2.72 -14.81
CA LEU A 74 11.80 1.39 -15.38
C LEU A 74 12.29 1.47 -16.83
N ASP A 75 13.42 0.83 -17.12
CA ASP A 75 14.04 0.82 -18.44
C ASP A 75 13.85 -0.57 -19.06
N TYR A 76 12.71 -0.77 -19.72
CA TYR A 76 12.33 -2.06 -20.30
C TYR A 76 13.25 -2.47 -21.45
N GLU A 77 13.83 -1.50 -22.19
CA GLU A 77 14.82 -1.80 -23.23
C GLU A 77 16.07 -2.47 -22.67
N LYS A 78 16.50 -2.03 -21.49
CA LYS A 78 17.69 -2.57 -20.83
C LYS A 78 17.38 -3.67 -19.82
N GLY A 79 16.10 -3.87 -19.49
CA GLY A 79 15.70 -4.72 -18.37
C GLY A 79 16.26 -4.23 -17.04
N GLU A 80 16.35 -2.90 -16.85
CA GLU A 80 16.99 -2.29 -15.69
C GLU A 80 16.01 -1.40 -14.91
N ILE A 81 16.18 -1.40 -13.58
CA ILE A 81 15.48 -0.48 -12.68
C ILE A 81 16.52 0.45 -12.06
N ARG A 82 16.25 1.77 -12.14
CA ARG A 82 17.15 2.79 -11.60
C ARG A 82 16.41 3.62 -10.58
N TRP A 83 16.77 3.46 -9.32
CA TRP A 83 16.29 4.28 -8.22
C TRP A 83 17.01 5.63 -8.22
N GLN A 84 16.25 6.72 -8.31
CA GLN A 84 16.77 8.08 -8.06
C GLN A 84 16.53 8.51 -6.61
N SER A 85 15.46 8.01 -5.99
CA SER A 85 15.13 8.24 -4.58
C SER A 85 14.24 7.09 -4.11
N VAL A 86 14.62 6.43 -3.02
CA VAL A 86 13.75 5.39 -2.40
C VAL A 86 12.54 6.05 -1.72
N GLY A 87 12.69 7.29 -1.24
CA GLY A 87 11.67 8.03 -0.50
C GLY A 87 11.93 8.06 1.00
N SER A 88 10.90 8.39 1.77
CA SER A 88 10.91 8.39 3.23
C SER A 88 9.54 7.98 3.76
N PRO A 89 9.43 7.46 5.00
CA PRO A 89 8.14 7.17 5.61
C PRO A 89 7.19 8.36 5.49
N VAL A 90 5.93 8.09 5.19
CA VAL A 90 4.91 9.15 5.11
C VAL A 90 4.72 9.83 6.47
N ALA A 91 4.14 11.02 6.43
CA ALA A 91 3.68 11.73 7.61
C ALA A 91 2.17 12.00 7.44
N MET A 92 1.34 11.19 8.10
CA MET A 92 -0.11 11.35 8.06
C MET A 92 -0.54 12.49 8.99
N GLY A 93 -1.27 13.46 8.45
CA GLY A 93 -1.99 14.46 9.25
C GLY A 93 -3.29 13.86 9.77
N TYR A 94 -3.54 13.93 11.08
CA TYR A 94 -4.76 13.40 11.67
C TYR A 94 -5.15 14.06 13.00
N ILE A 95 -6.45 14.08 13.26
CA ILE A 95 -7.04 14.47 14.55
C ILE A 95 -7.61 13.21 15.23
N ARG A 96 -7.37 13.06 16.53
CA ARG A 96 -8.03 12.03 17.34
C ARG A 96 -9.23 12.63 18.08
N HIS A 97 -10.42 12.10 17.84
CA HIS A 97 -11.64 12.50 18.56
C HIS A 97 -12.40 11.28 19.05
N ARG A 98 -12.65 11.20 20.37
CA ARG A 98 -13.37 10.08 21.01
C ARG A 98 -12.83 8.69 20.62
N GLY A 99 -11.51 8.56 20.53
CA GLY A 99 -10.83 7.30 20.17
C GLY A 99 -10.68 7.06 18.66
N VAL A 100 -11.46 7.75 17.81
CA VAL A 100 -11.41 7.61 16.35
C VAL A 100 -10.39 8.58 15.75
N ILE A 101 -9.61 8.09 14.78
CA ILE A 101 -8.69 8.88 13.97
C ILE A 101 -9.43 9.46 12.76
N TYR A 102 -9.27 10.75 12.53
CA TYR A 102 -9.80 11.47 11.37
C TYR A 102 -8.62 12.02 10.57
N PRO A 103 -8.40 11.57 9.33
CA PRO A 103 -7.41 12.18 8.44
C PRO A 103 -7.71 13.68 8.26
N GLU A 104 -6.68 14.52 8.37
CA GLU A 104 -6.83 15.99 8.31
C GLU A 104 -6.98 16.52 6.87
N ASP A 105 -6.46 15.78 5.91
CA ASP A 105 -6.43 16.17 4.51
C ASP A 105 -6.70 14.99 3.57
N TYR A 106 -6.84 15.31 2.29
CA TYR A 106 -7.13 14.35 1.24
C TYR A 106 -6.03 13.29 1.10
N ALA A 107 -4.76 13.68 1.14
CA ALA A 107 -3.65 12.75 1.00
C ALA A 107 -3.63 11.75 2.17
N SER A 108 -3.79 12.23 3.40
CA SER A 108 -3.88 11.43 4.61
C SER A 108 -5.07 10.46 4.57
N MET A 109 -6.21 10.89 4.01
CA MET A 109 -7.37 10.03 3.79
C MET A 109 -7.06 8.90 2.79
N VAL A 110 -6.46 9.21 1.65
CA VAL A 110 -6.11 8.21 0.62
C VAL A 110 -5.04 7.24 1.15
N MET A 111 -4.02 7.75 1.83
CA MET A 111 -2.97 6.91 2.45
C MET A 111 -3.56 5.96 3.50
N ALA A 112 -4.46 6.44 4.36
CA ALA A 112 -5.12 5.58 5.35
C ALA A 112 -6.02 4.53 4.69
N ALA A 113 -6.76 4.90 3.64
CA ALA A 113 -7.56 3.96 2.86
C ALA A 113 -6.69 2.89 2.18
N ALA A 114 -5.55 3.28 1.60
CA ALA A 114 -4.60 2.36 0.97
C ALA A 114 -4.06 1.34 2.00
N TYR A 115 -3.62 1.80 3.17
CA TYR A 115 -3.18 0.91 4.26
C TYR A 115 -4.29 -0.08 4.64
N ARG A 116 -5.49 0.43 4.92
CA ARG A 116 -6.65 -0.38 5.32
C ARG A 116 -7.00 -1.42 4.25
N ASN A 117 -6.95 -1.06 2.97
CA ASN A 117 -7.30 -1.97 1.89
C ASN A 117 -6.25 -3.08 1.72
N ILE A 118 -4.95 -2.78 1.88
CA ILE A 118 -3.91 -3.82 1.94
C ILE A 118 -4.10 -4.74 3.15
N GLU A 119 -4.42 -4.19 4.33
CA GLU A 119 -4.72 -5.00 5.52
C GLU A 119 -5.93 -5.92 5.29
N LEU A 120 -7.01 -5.38 4.71
CA LEU A 120 -8.22 -6.15 4.43
C LEU A 120 -7.91 -7.34 3.51
N SER A 121 -7.15 -7.12 2.44
CA SER A 121 -6.74 -8.18 1.53
C SER A 121 -5.84 -9.21 2.20
N MET A 122 -4.84 -8.76 2.96
CA MET A 122 -3.98 -9.66 3.74
C MET A 122 -4.81 -10.55 4.67
N ARG A 123 -5.70 -9.95 5.46
CA ARG A 123 -6.55 -10.69 6.40
C ARG A 123 -7.48 -11.66 5.69
N PHE A 124 -8.04 -11.29 4.54
CA PHE A 124 -8.87 -12.20 3.75
C PHE A 124 -8.12 -13.49 3.39
N PHE A 125 -6.87 -13.41 2.94
CA PHE A 125 -6.06 -14.58 2.65
C PHE A 125 -5.72 -15.39 3.91
N GLU A 126 -5.40 -14.72 5.01
CA GLU A 126 -5.14 -15.37 6.32
C GLU A 126 -6.36 -16.14 6.82
N ASP A 127 -7.53 -15.50 6.80
CA ASP A 127 -8.81 -16.08 7.22
C ASP A 127 -9.23 -17.24 6.29
N SER A 128 -8.75 -17.22 5.04
CA SER A 128 -8.89 -18.33 4.07
C SER A 128 -7.91 -19.48 4.29
N GLY A 129 -7.07 -19.41 5.33
CA GLY A 129 -6.15 -20.48 5.74
C GLY A 129 -4.73 -20.34 5.23
N MET A 130 -4.37 -19.21 4.60
CA MET A 130 -2.97 -18.94 4.24
C MET A 130 -2.12 -18.62 5.48
N PRO A 131 -0.81 -18.92 5.46
CA PRO A 131 0.07 -18.55 6.56
C PRO A 131 0.10 -17.04 6.80
N GLN A 132 0.06 -16.59 8.07
CA GLN A 132 0.08 -15.17 8.45
C GLN A 132 1.36 -14.40 8.05
N ASN A 133 2.38 -15.13 7.63
CA ASN A 133 3.66 -14.61 7.18
C ASN A 133 3.97 -15.05 5.75
N LEU A 134 2.94 -15.39 4.95
CA LEU A 134 3.10 -15.74 3.54
C LEU A 134 3.85 -14.63 2.81
N LEU A 135 3.45 -13.37 3.04
CA LEU A 135 4.17 -12.19 2.59
C LEU A 135 4.80 -11.48 3.80
N PRO A 136 6.07 -11.03 3.72
CA PRO A 136 6.56 -10.03 4.66
C PRO A 136 5.80 -8.70 4.43
N PRO A 137 5.82 -7.76 5.39
CA PRO A 137 5.30 -6.43 5.16
C PRO A 137 5.96 -5.82 3.92
N LEU A 138 5.16 -5.50 2.90
CA LEU A 138 5.63 -4.91 1.66
C LEU A 138 5.51 -3.39 1.74
N ASP A 139 6.45 -2.67 1.14
CA ASP A 139 6.36 -1.22 1.05
C ASP A 139 5.27 -0.79 0.05
N THR A 140 4.49 0.23 0.42
CA THR A 140 3.57 0.93 -0.47
C THR A 140 4.10 2.33 -0.76
N TYR A 141 4.57 2.55 -1.98
CA TYR A 141 5.14 3.82 -2.42
C TYR A 141 4.04 4.77 -2.89
N TYR A 142 3.67 5.72 -2.03
CA TYR A 142 2.62 6.71 -2.28
C TYR A 142 3.12 7.88 -3.15
N GLU A 143 2.34 8.21 -4.18
CA GLU A 143 2.66 9.18 -5.23
C GLU A 143 4.07 8.98 -5.83
N ALA A 144 4.40 7.72 -6.14
CA ALA A 144 5.70 7.36 -6.70
C ALA A 144 5.90 8.00 -8.09
N GLY A 145 7.01 8.70 -8.28
CA GLY A 145 7.40 9.26 -9.58
C GLY A 145 8.09 8.20 -10.45
N ILE A 146 7.33 7.54 -11.32
CA ILE A 146 7.84 6.45 -12.16
C ILE A 146 8.00 6.90 -13.61
N ARG A 147 9.23 6.87 -14.09
CA ARG A 147 9.53 7.11 -15.51
C ARG A 147 9.67 5.78 -16.24
N ILE A 148 8.86 5.56 -17.27
CA ILE A 148 9.02 4.43 -18.19
C ILE A 148 9.92 4.84 -19.36
N VAL A 149 10.84 3.95 -19.72
CA VAL A 149 11.62 3.99 -20.96
C VAL A 149 11.29 2.71 -21.73
N ASP A 150 10.54 2.87 -22.80
CA ASP A 150 10.13 1.79 -23.69
C ASP A 150 10.29 2.19 -25.17
N THR A 151 10.38 1.18 -26.02
CA THR A 151 10.10 1.34 -27.45
C THR A 151 8.59 1.32 -27.62
N ALA A 152 8.01 2.48 -27.95
CA ALA A 152 6.63 2.50 -28.41
C ALA A 152 6.49 1.62 -29.68
N TYR A 153 5.28 1.18 -30.00
CA TYR A 153 4.98 0.64 -31.33
C TYR A 153 5.30 1.72 -32.39
N GLY A 154 6.46 1.60 -33.03
CA GLY A 154 7.09 2.61 -33.89
C GLY A 154 8.39 3.11 -33.28
N ASP A 155 9.49 3.06 -34.04
CA ASP A 155 10.93 3.16 -33.66
C ASP A 155 11.40 4.34 -32.77
N ASP A 156 10.50 5.18 -32.25
CA ASP A 156 10.83 6.30 -31.38
C ASP A 156 10.74 5.91 -29.89
N LYS A 157 11.88 6.00 -29.20
CA LYS A 157 11.95 5.82 -27.74
C LYS A 157 11.06 6.84 -27.05
N LYS A 158 10.06 6.37 -26.31
CA LYS A 158 9.23 7.25 -25.49
C LYS A 158 9.69 7.20 -24.05
N LYS A 159 9.94 8.37 -23.49
CA LYS A 159 10.13 8.55 -22.06
C LYS A 159 8.92 9.28 -21.54
N HIS A 160 8.15 8.61 -20.71
CA HIS A 160 6.95 9.20 -20.13
C HIS A 160 6.92 8.98 -18.62
N LEU A 161 6.23 9.89 -17.94
CA LEU A 161 5.97 9.81 -16.51
C LEU A 161 4.62 9.13 -16.36
N GLU A 162 4.61 8.01 -15.65
CA GLU A 162 3.37 7.31 -15.34
C GLU A 162 2.57 8.09 -14.30
N LYS A 163 1.25 8.05 -14.48
CA LYS A 163 0.26 8.66 -13.63
C LYS A 163 -0.98 7.78 -13.64
N ASP A 164 -1.89 8.04 -12.70
CA ASP A 164 -3.22 7.43 -12.76
C ASP A 164 -3.16 5.89 -12.77
N ASN A 165 -2.21 5.29 -12.05
CA ASN A 165 -2.14 3.84 -11.91
C ASN A 165 -1.81 3.44 -10.47
N VAL A 166 -2.12 2.19 -10.11
CA VAL A 166 -1.58 1.50 -8.96
C VAL A 166 -1.18 0.12 -9.42
N PHE A 167 0.03 -0.32 -9.07
CA PHE A 167 0.47 -1.66 -9.44
C PHE A 167 1.35 -2.29 -8.36
N TYR A 168 1.35 -3.62 -8.30
CA TYR A 168 2.38 -4.41 -7.64
C TYR A 168 3.55 -4.69 -8.58
N LEU A 169 4.79 -4.42 -8.14
CA LEU A 169 5.99 -4.73 -8.93
C LEU A 169 6.90 -5.73 -8.20
N PRO A 170 7.09 -6.95 -8.75
CA PRO A 170 8.02 -7.94 -8.19
C PRO A 170 9.47 -7.68 -8.67
N ILE A 171 10.09 -6.58 -8.21
CA ILE A 171 11.46 -6.21 -8.63
C ILE A 171 12.47 -7.31 -8.31
N ASN A 172 12.54 -7.68 -7.03
CA ASN A 172 13.30 -8.83 -6.54
C ASN A 172 12.76 -9.22 -5.15
N GLU A 173 13.33 -10.24 -4.54
CA GLU A 173 12.88 -10.76 -3.23
C GLU A 173 12.91 -9.73 -2.10
N ARG A 174 13.74 -8.70 -2.22
CA ARG A 174 13.92 -7.63 -1.22
C ARG A 174 13.26 -6.32 -1.60
N ASP A 175 13.05 -6.07 -2.89
CA ASP A 175 12.63 -4.77 -3.41
C ASP A 175 11.24 -4.81 -4.11
N ARG A 176 10.41 -5.81 -3.82
CA ARG A 176 9.02 -5.85 -4.31
C ARG A 176 8.10 -4.97 -3.46
N GLY A 177 7.09 -4.37 -4.07
CA GLY A 177 6.16 -3.48 -3.38
C GLY A 177 5.02 -2.98 -4.24
N PHE A 178 4.14 -2.19 -3.61
CA PHE A 178 3.01 -1.54 -4.26
C PHE A 178 3.38 -0.11 -4.63
N TYR A 179 2.95 0.35 -5.80
CA TYR A 179 3.25 1.69 -6.30
C TYR A 179 1.96 2.41 -6.59
N VAL A 180 1.66 3.43 -5.81
CA VAL A 180 0.53 4.34 -6.06
C VAL A 180 1.06 5.55 -6.80
N LEU A 181 0.59 5.78 -8.02
CA LEU A 181 1.09 6.88 -8.83
C LEU A 181 0.32 8.17 -8.61
N PRO A 182 0.89 9.33 -8.97
CA PRO A 182 0.19 10.60 -8.91
C PRO A 182 -1.13 10.55 -9.68
N PHE A 183 -2.21 10.95 -8.99
CA PHE A 183 -3.57 11.01 -9.52
C PHE A 183 -3.77 12.31 -10.31
N SER A 184 -4.30 12.24 -11.53
CA SER A 184 -4.43 13.37 -12.44
C SER A 184 -5.70 13.34 -13.29
N LEU A 185 -5.96 12.26 -14.03
CA LEU A 185 -7.05 12.14 -15.01
C LEU A 185 -8.31 11.52 -14.45
N PHE A 186 -8.18 10.52 -13.58
CA PHE A 186 -9.31 9.95 -12.85
C PHE A 186 -9.71 10.96 -11.77
N GLN A 187 -10.97 11.39 -11.70
CA GLN A 187 -11.40 12.46 -10.79
C GLN A 187 -12.59 12.06 -9.88
N THR A 188 -12.88 10.76 -9.75
CA THR A 188 -13.94 10.28 -8.85
C THR A 188 -13.39 9.73 -7.54
N LEU A 189 -12.69 8.60 -7.60
CA LEU A 189 -12.11 7.91 -6.46
C LEU A 189 -10.65 7.54 -6.76
N PRO A 190 -9.68 7.98 -5.94
CA PRO A 190 -8.30 7.53 -6.05
C PRO A 190 -8.20 6.02 -6.13
N LEU A 191 -7.39 5.52 -7.05
CA LEU A 191 -7.20 4.09 -7.25
C LEU A 191 -6.76 3.40 -5.95
N ALA A 192 -5.89 4.04 -5.16
CA ALA A 192 -5.45 3.50 -3.87
C ALA A 192 -6.53 3.48 -2.78
N ALA A 193 -7.58 4.30 -2.91
CA ALA A 193 -8.74 4.25 -2.02
C ALA A 193 -9.77 3.19 -2.47
N ASN A 194 -9.65 2.67 -3.70
CA ASN A 194 -10.55 1.64 -4.22
C ASN A 194 -10.16 0.27 -3.68
N THR A 195 -11.02 -0.29 -2.83
CA THR A 195 -10.81 -1.59 -2.18
C THR A 195 -10.55 -2.71 -3.18
N GLY A 196 -11.28 -2.74 -4.30
CA GLY A 196 -11.14 -3.80 -5.29
C GLY A 196 -9.83 -3.72 -6.06
N ILE A 197 -9.39 -2.51 -6.41
CA ILE A 197 -8.10 -2.30 -7.09
C ILE A 197 -6.96 -2.71 -6.16
N MET A 198 -6.96 -2.24 -4.91
CA MET A 198 -5.92 -2.64 -3.95
C MET A 198 -5.93 -4.15 -3.66
N ALA A 199 -7.10 -4.79 -3.68
CA ALA A 199 -7.22 -6.25 -3.54
C ALA A 199 -6.69 -7.01 -4.75
N HIS A 200 -6.91 -6.49 -5.96
CA HIS A 200 -6.33 -6.99 -7.20
C HIS A 200 -4.79 -6.95 -7.09
N GLU A 201 -4.21 -5.78 -6.75
CA GLU A 201 -2.76 -5.64 -6.59
C GLU A 201 -2.16 -6.54 -5.52
N TYR A 202 -2.82 -6.64 -4.35
CA TYR A 202 -2.36 -7.53 -3.28
C TYR A 202 -2.37 -8.99 -3.74
N THR A 203 -3.33 -9.38 -4.58
CA THR A 203 -3.40 -10.74 -5.12
C THR A 203 -2.23 -11.04 -6.05
N HIS A 204 -1.73 -10.07 -6.83
CA HIS A 204 -0.49 -10.25 -7.58
C HIS A 204 0.70 -10.56 -6.67
N ALA A 205 0.81 -9.92 -5.51
CA ALA A 205 1.87 -10.22 -4.55
C ALA A 205 1.77 -11.66 -4.01
N VAL A 206 0.55 -12.11 -3.72
CA VAL A 206 0.29 -13.50 -3.29
C VAL A 206 0.63 -14.49 -4.42
N PHE A 207 0.20 -14.20 -5.65
CA PHE A 207 0.48 -15.04 -6.82
C PHE A 207 1.98 -15.11 -7.11
N ASP A 208 2.70 -13.98 -7.04
CA ASP A 208 4.15 -13.94 -7.16
C ASP A 208 4.83 -14.83 -6.11
N GLN A 209 4.39 -14.77 -4.85
CA GLN A 209 4.97 -15.59 -3.80
C GLN A 209 4.70 -17.09 -3.98
N LEU A 210 3.52 -17.47 -4.46
CA LEU A 210 3.09 -18.87 -4.56
C LEU A 210 3.44 -19.53 -5.91
N VAL A 211 3.57 -18.73 -6.97
CA VAL A 211 3.71 -19.22 -8.34
C VAL A 211 5.03 -18.75 -8.94
N TYR A 212 5.24 -17.45 -9.12
CA TYR A 212 6.44 -16.97 -9.83
C TYR A 212 7.74 -17.22 -9.07
N THR A 213 7.77 -16.96 -7.76
CA THR A 213 8.98 -17.14 -6.94
C THR A 213 9.46 -18.59 -6.94
N PRO A 214 8.61 -19.61 -6.73
CA PRO A 214 9.01 -21.02 -6.87
C PRO A 214 9.48 -21.42 -8.27
N LEU A 215 9.02 -20.71 -9.31
CA LEU A 215 9.38 -20.97 -10.71
C LEU A 215 10.65 -20.20 -11.18
N LYS A 216 11.29 -19.41 -10.31
CA LYS A 216 12.49 -18.62 -10.65
C LYS A 216 13.58 -19.51 -11.28
N GLY A 217 14.07 -19.10 -12.45
CA GLY A 217 15.03 -19.85 -13.27
C GLY A 217 14.62 -19.91 -14.75
N ALA A 218 14.34 -21.11 -15.26
CA ALA A 218 14.05 -21.42 -16.68
C ALA A 218 12.75 -20.80 -17.24
N PHE A 219 11.95 -20.15 -16.39
CA PHE A 219 10.61 -19.66 -16.68
C PHE A 219 10.60 -18.38 -17.53
N TYR A 220 11.43 -17.39 -17.21
CA TYR A 220 11.48 -16.11 -17.95
C TYR A 220 12.03 -16.22 -19.37
N SER A 221 12.68 -17.34 -19.71
CA SER A 221 13.17 -17.63 -21.06
C SER A 221 12.11 -18.23 -22.00
N GLN A 222 10.92 -18.59 -21.51
CA GLN A 222 9.85 -19.20 -22.32
C GLN A 222 8.66 -18.23 -22.45
N TRP A 223 8.76 -17.32 -23.41
CA TRP A 223 7.83 -16.21 -23.62
C TRP A 223 6.33 -16.61 -23.71
N PRO A 224 5.93 -17.72 -24.37
CA PRO A 224 4.52 -18.13 -24.40
C PRO A 224 3.96 -18.52 -23.03
N LEU A 225 4.73 -19.28 -22.23
CA LEU A 225 4.29 -19.71 -20.90
C LEU A 225 4.21 -18.53 -19.92
N TYR A 226 5.13 -17.56 -20.05
CA TYR A 226 5.06 -16.32 -19.29
C TYR A 226 3.73 -15.57 -19.55
N ASN A 227 3.35 -15.41 -20.81
CA ASN A 227 2.11 -14.72 -21.17
C ASN A 227 0.87 -15.46 -20.65
N GLU A 228 0.85 -16.80 -20.71
CA GLU A 228 -0.24 -17.61 -20.16
C GLU A 228 -0.37 -17.46 -18.65
N LEU A 229 0.76 -17.49 -17.91
CA LEU A 229 0.71 -17.27 -16.45
C LEU A 229 0.39 -15.82 -16.10
N SER A 230 0.82 -14.85 -16.90
CA SER A 230 0.45 -13.44 -16.71
C SER A 230 -1.06 -13.25 -16.85
N ALA A 231 -1.66 -13.77 -17.92
CA ALA A 231 -3.11 -13.71 -18.10
C ALA A 231 -3.87 -14.46 -16.98
N LEU A 232 -3.33 -15.57 -16.49
CA LEU A 232 -3.88 -16.27 -15.33
C LEU A 232 -3.76 -15.43 -14.05
N ASN A 233 -2.63 -14.77 -13.82
CA ASN A 233 -2.40 -13.88 -12.68
C ASN A 233 -3.44 -12.75 -12.66
N GLU A 234 -3.66 -12.07 -13.79
CA GLU A 234 -4.71 -11.05 -13.94
C GLU A 234 -6.11 -11.58 -13.59
N GLY A 235 -6.50 -12.71 -14.18
CA GLY A 235 -7.82 -13.29 -13.93
C GLY A 235 -8.01 -13.75 -12.48
N VAL A 236 -6.95 -14.23 -11.83
CA VAL A 236 -6.96 -14.57 -10.41
C VAL A 236 -7.08 -13.32 -9.54
N ALA A 237 -6.34 -12.26 -9.87
CA ALA A 237 -6.40 -10.98 -9.16
C ALA A 237 -7.81 -10.36 -9.21
N ASP A 238 -8.43 -10.35 -10.38
CA ASP A 238 -9.82 -9.94 -10.54
C ASP A 238 -10.78 -10.81 -9.72
N ALA A 239 -10.64 -12.13 -9.79
CA ALA A 239 -11.52 -13.04 -9.05
C ALA A 239 -11.45 -12.80 -7.53
N PHE A 240 -10.25 -12.62 -6.98
CA PHE A 240 -10.09 -12.33 -5.55
C PHE A 240 -10.54 -10.92 -5.18
N ALA A 241 -10.35 -9.92 -6.03
CA ALA A 241 -10.92 -8.59 -5.82
C ALA A 241 -12.46 -8.66 -5.72
N VAL A 242 -13.11 -9.47 -6.55
CA VAL A 242 -14.57 -9.71 -6.45
C VAL A 242 -14.93 -10.46 -5.19
N LEU A 243 -14.17 -11.48 -4.78
CA LEU A 243 -14.46 -12.22 -3.53
C LEU A 243 -14.32 -11.33 -2.28
N ILE A 244 -13.34 -10.44 -2.26
CA ILE A 244 -13.08 -9.53 -1.13
C ILE A 244 -14.15 -8.43 -1.07
N THR A 245 -14.54 -7.88 -2.21
CA THR A 245 -15.45 -6.71 -2.25
C THR A 245 -16.92 -7.05 -2.41
N GLY A 246 -17.22 -8.20 -3.03
CA GLY A 246 -18.55 -8.54 -3.54
C GLY A 246 -18.96 -7.76 -4.81
N ASP A 247 -18.09 -6.93 -5.41
CA ASP A 247 -18.41 -6.12 -6.59
C ASP A 247 -17.65 -6.59 -7.84
N PRO A 248 -18.31 -7.24 -8.82
CA PRO A 248 -17.69 -7.62 -10.09
C PRO A 248 -17.32 -6.43 -10.98
N ARG A 249 -17.66 -5.19 -10.59
CA ARG A 249 -17.39 -3.97 -11.35
C ARG A 249 -16.63 -2.95 -10.50
N PHE A 250 -15.80 -3.40 -9.57
CA PHE A 250 -15.11 -2.54 -8.60
C PHE A 250 -14.30 -1.39 -9.24
N MET A 251 -13.75 -1.58 -10.44
CA MET A 251 -12.98 -0.53 -11.14
C MET A 251 -13.82 0.70 -11.52
N ARG A 252 -15.14 0.55 -11.74
CA ARG A 252 -16.01 1.65 -12.19
C ARG A 252 -16.09 2.82 -11.22
N HIS A 253 -15.77 2.59 -9.95
CA HIS A 253 -15.79 3.63 -8.92
C HIS A 253 -14.65 4.64 -9.10
N SER A 254 -13.55 4.22 -9.73
CA SER A 254 -12.37 5.05 -9.99
C SER A 254 -12.21 5.45 -11.46
N ILE A 255 -12.65 4.59 -12.38
CA ILE A 255 -12.36 4.72 -13.81
C ILE A 255 -13.68 4.89 -14.57
N THR A 256 -13.79 5.96 -15.36
CA THR A 256 -14.97 6.18 -16.20
C THR A 256 -14.98 5.20 -17.39
N PRO A 257 -16.15 4.88 -17.98
CA PRO A 257 -16.26 3.88 -19.06
C PRO A 257 -15.35 4.14 -20.28
N GLU A 258 -14.99 5.40 -20.53
CA GLU A 258 -14.08 5.79 -21.62
C GLU A 258 -12.65 5.26 -21.41
N TRP A 259 -12.24 5.04 -20.16
CA TRP A 259 -10.89 4.62 -19.77
C TRP A 259 -10.79 3.15 -19.35
N GLN A 260 -11.91 2.43 -19.24
CA GLN A 260 -11.92 1.01 -18.87
C GLN A 260 -11.17 0.09 -19.86
N ARG A 261 -10.89 0.56 -21.08
CA ARG A 261 -10.10 -0.18 -22.08
C ARG A 261 -8.58 -0.04 -21.93
N ASP A 262 -8.09 0.98 -21.23
CA ASP A 262 -6.65 1.24 -21.09
C ASP A 262 -6.08 0.78 -19.75
N ALA A 263 -6.90 0.70 -18.69
CA ALA A 263 -6.47 0.23 -17.37
C ALA A 263 -6.24 -1.30 -17.29
N SER A 264 -6.60 -2.05 -18.33
CA SER A 264 -6.36 -3.50 -18.45
C SER A 264 -5.15 -3.82 -19.34
N LYS A 265 -4.27 -2.84 -19.58
CA LYS A 265 -3.04 -3.01 -20.35
C LYS A 265 -1.84 -3.01 -19.41
N GLU A 266 -1.78 -4.01 -18.55
CA GLU A 266 -0.52 -4.46 -17.94
C GLU A 266 -0.03 -5.72 -18.67
#